data_AF-A0A1G2TK06-F1
#
_entry.id   AF-A0A1G2TK06-F1
#
_cell.length_a   1.000
_cell.length_b   1.000
_cell.length_c   1.000
_cell.angle_alpha   90.00
_cell.angle_beta   90.00
_cell.angle_gamma   90.00
#
_symmetry.space_group_name_H-M   'P 1'
#
loop_
_entity.id
_entity.type
_entity.pdbx_description
1 polymer ?
#
loop_
_entity_poly.entity_id
_entity_poly.type
_entity_poly.pdbx_seq_one_letter_code
_entity_poly.pdbx_strand_id
1 'polypeptide(L)'
;MDIWKHGKYLDLWSLVHFLSGFILCGFFYWLGLSFFWTSIYSIVLLVLWEIFEFFIEIIEPSVNVAVDIAVGLLGFFSATWLYFFRTEFDASFYLTAVGATFILSLWGFLDFFRKGYR
;
A
#
# COMPACT_ATOMS: atom_id res chain seq x y z
N MET A 1 10.20 16.72 8.56
CA MET A 1 9.26 15.59 8.67
C MET A 1 10.06 14.34 8.36
N ASP A 2 9.82 13.26 9.10
CA ASP A 2 10.57 12.02 8.99
C ASP A 2 9.59 10.93 8.57
N ILE A 3 9.76 10.43 7.35
CA ILE A 3 8.85 9.46 6.71
C ILE A 3 9.00 8.08 7.33
N TRP A 4 10.17 7.78 7.89
CA TRP A 4 10.49 6.53 8.58
C TRP A 4 10.28 6.63 10.09
N LYS A 5 9.76 7.75 10.59
CA LYS A 5 9.50 7.88 12.02
C LYS A 5 8.37 6.95 12.42
N HIS A 6 8.74 5.82 13.01
CA HIS A 6 7.82 4.79 13.44
C HIS A 6 6.80 5.32 14.44
N GLY A 7 5.54 4.99 14.18
CA GLY A 7 4.51 4.97 15.19
C GLY A 7 4.50 3.62 15.91
N LYS A 8 3.81 3.53 17.03
CA LYS A 8 3.49 2.22 17.63
C LYS A 8 2.42 1.47 16.82
N TYR A 9 1.63 2.21 16.03
CA TYR A 9 0.44 1.71 15.35
C TYR A 9 0.25 2.30 13.96
N LEU A 10 0.52 3.59 13.77
CA LEU A 10 0.38 4.26 12.48
C LEU A 10 1.53 5.24 12.31
N ASP A 11 2.04 5.30 11.11
CA ASP A 11 3.00 6.30 10.67
C ASP A 11 2.66 6.79 9.26
N LEU A 12 3.60 7.52 8.67
CA LEU A 12 3.43 8.04 7.32
C LEU A 12 3.55 6.93 6.26
N TRP A 13 4.27 5.87 6.57
CA TRP A 13 4.42 4.71 5.69
C TRP A 13 3.12 3.92 5.59
N SER A 14 2.32 3.84 6.67
CA SER A 14 0.96 3.28 6.64
C SER A 14 0.06 3.89 5.55
N LEU A 15 0.24 5.19 5.21
CA LEU A 15 -0.48 5.81 4.08
C LEU A 15 -0.08 5.19 2.73
N VAL A 16 1.20 4.84 2.55
CA VAL A 16 1.70 4.13 1.38
C VAL A 16 1.09 2.73 1.30
N HIS A 17 0.95 2.01 2.41
CA HIS A 17 0.26 0.71 2.43
C HIS A 17 -1.21 0.84 2.03
N PHE A 18 -1.93 1.82 2.60
CA PHE A 18 -3.32 2.10 2.22
C PHE A 18 -3.45 2.34 0.71
N LEU A 19 -2.66 3.25 0.16
CA LEU A 19 -2.73 3.58 -1.26
C LEU A 19 -2.30 2.39 -2.13
N SER A 20 -1.32 1.59 -1.70
CA SER A 20 -0.90 0.37 -2.39
C SER A 20 -2.03 -0.64 -2.49
N GLY A 21 -2.77 -0.90 -1.40
CA GLY A 21 -3.94 -1.77 -1.43
C GLY A 21 -5.04 -1.26 -2.36
N PHE A 22 -5.27 0.06 -2.36
CA PHE A 22 -6.21 0.72 -3.27
C PHE A 22 -5.80 0.53 -4.74
N ILE A 23 -4.52 0.74 -5.05
CA ILE A 23 -3.95 0.60 -6.40
C ILE A 23 -3.99 -0.85 -6.87
N LEU A 24 -3.62 -1.81 -6.02
CA LEU A 24 -3.66 -3.24 -6.37
C LEU A 24 -5.06 -3.68 -6.77
N CYS A 25 -6.08 -3.27 -6.01
CA CYS A 25 -7.48 -3.53 -6.36
C CYS A 25 -7.85 -2.93 -7.73
N GLY A 26 -7.55 -1.64 -7.94
CA GLY A 26 -7.83 -0.96 -9.21
C GLY A 26 -7.12 -1.59 -10.40
N PHE A 27 -5.86 -2.00 -10.23
CA PHE A 27 -5.07 -2.68 -11.25
C PHE A 27 -5.69 -4.03 -11.64
N PHE A 28 -5.98 -4.89 -10.66
CA PHE A 28 -6.57 -6.20 -10.93
C PHE A 28 -7.99 -6.12 -11.47
N TYR A 29 -8.78 -5.15 -11.00
CA TYR A 29 -10.08 -4.82 -11.60
C TYR A 29 -9.93 -4.43 -13.07
N TRP A 30 -8.98 -3.54 -13.40
CA TRP A 30 -8.73 -3.10 -14.77
C TRP A 30 -8.28 -4.26 -15.68
N LEU A 31 -7.55 -5.24 -15.15
CA LEU A 31 -7.22 -6.48 -15.84
C LEU A 31 -8.42 -7.43 -16.04
N GLY A 32 -9.60 -7.08 -15.55
CA GLY A 32 -10.82 -7.87 -15.67
C GLY A 32 -10.87 -9.07 -14.72
N LEU A 33 -10.07 -9.08 -13.66
CA LEU A 33 -10.10 -10.17 -12.68
C LEU A 33 -11.36 -10.09 -11.82
N SER A 34 -11.89 -11.25 -11.44
CA SER A 34 -13.01 -11.32 -10.50
C SER A 34 -12.59 -10.79 -9.12
N PHE A 35 -13.58 -10.38 -8.33
CA PHE A 35 -13.35 -9.94 -6.95
C PHE A 35 -12.54 -10.95 -6.13
N PHE A 36 -12.83 -12.25 -6.28
CA PHE A 36 -12.14 -13.33 -5.57
C PHE A 36 -10.63 -13.36 -5.88
N TRP A 37 -10.25 -13.36 -7.16
CA TRP A 37 -8.85 -13.37 -7.57
C TRP A 37 -8.13 -12.07 -7.24
N THR A 38 -8.81 -10.94 -7.43
CA THR A 38 -8.31 -9.60 -7.04
C THR A 38 -7.98 -9.56 -5.55
N SER A 39 -8.84 -10.16 -4.70
CA SER A 39 -8.62 -10.25 -3.25
C SER A 39 -7.40 -11.11 -2.92
N ILE A 40 -7.31 -12.32 -3.49
CA ILE A 40 -6.19 -13.24 -3.24
C ILE A 40 -4.86 -12.57 -3.62
N TYR A 41 -4.75 -12.03 -4.83
CA TYR A 41 -3.50 -11.45 -5.30
C TYR A 41 -3.11 -10.20 -4.52
N SER A 42 -4.08 -9.36 -4.15
CA SER A 42 -3.79 -8.16 -3.34
C SER A 42 -3.29 -8.53 -1.94
N ILE A 43 -3.94 -9.49 -1.27
CA ILE A 43 -3.51 -9.97 0.06
C ILE A 43 -2.09 -10.54 -0.01
N VAL A 44 -1.82 -11.40 -1.01
CA VAL A 44 -0.50 -11.99 -1.18
C VAL A 44 0.56 -10.92 -1.39
N LEU A 45 0.31 -9.92 -2.25
CA LEU A 45 1.28 -8.86 -2.53
C LEU A 45 1.51 -7.93 -1.33
N LEU A 46 0.47 -7.62 -0.54
CA LEU A 46 0.63 -6.85 0.70
C LEU A 46 1.52 -7.61 1.70
N VAL A 47 1.31 -8.91 1.88
CA VAL A 47 2.16 -9.73 2.76
C VAL A 47 3.58 -9.86 2.22
N LEU A 48 3.74 -10.06 0.91
CA LEU A 48 5.06 -10.16 0.28
C LEU A 48 5.85 -8.85 0.40
N TRP A 49 5.18 -7.70 0.45
CA TRP A 49 5.81 -6.40 0.67
C TRP A 49 6.46 -6.31 2.06
N GLU A 50 5.74 -6.66 3.13
CA GLU A 50 6.30 -6.71 4.49
C GLU A 50 7.48 -7.68 4.59
N ILE A 51 7.37 -8.83 3.92
CA ILE A 51 8.46 -9.81 3.84
C ILE A 51 9.67 -9.22 3.12
N PHE A 52 9.45 -8.45 2.05
CA PHE A 52 10.51 -7.75 1.34
C PHE A 52 11.19 -6.70 2.22
N GLU A 53 10.42 -5.91 2.96
CA GLU A 53 10.96 -4.92 3.92
C GLU A 53 11.84 -5.57 4.98
N PHE A 54 11.39 -6.70 5.52
CA PHE A 54 12.20 -7.51 6.43
C PHE A 54 13.53 -7.94 5.80
N PHE A 55 13.55 -8.34 4.53
CA PHE A 55 14.78 -8.73 3.83
C PHE A 55 15.76 -7.58 3.58
N ILE A 56 15.29 -6.34 3.52
CA ILE A 56 16.14 -5.14 3.33
C ILE A 56 16.42 -4.41 4.65
N GLU A 57 16.24 -5.10 5.78
CA GLU A 57 16.55 -4.63 7.13
C GLU A 57 15.71 -3.41 7.58
N ILE A 58 14.53 -3.22 7.00
CA ILE A 58 13.49 -2.34 7.53
C ILE A 58 12.80 -3.12 8.66
N ILE A 59 13.36 -3.02 9.87
CA ILE A 59 12.90 -3.79 11.04
C ILE A 59 11.92 -2.97 11.87
N GLU A 60 10.65 -3.28 11.73
CA GLU A 60 9.57 -2.66 12.50
C GLU A 60 9.09 -3.52 13.67
N PRO A 61 8.46 -2.91 14.69
CA PRO A 61 7.70 -3.69 15.67
C PRO A 61 6.68 -4.59 14.95
N SER A 62 6.55 -5.84 15.37
CA SER A 62 5.60 -6.79 14.75
C SER A 62 4.14 -6.31 14.75
N VAL A 63 3.79 -5.41 15.66
CA VAL A 63 2.49 -4.75 15.69
C VAL A 63 2.33 -3.76 14.53
N ASN A 64 3.37 -3.04 14.11
CA ASN A 64 3.31 -2.11 12.98
C ASN A 64 3.07 -2.87 11.68
N VAL A 65 3.90 -3.88 11.40
CA VAL A 65 3.73 -4.83 10.27
C VAL A 65 2.28 -5.35 10.15
N ALA A 66 1.68 -5.76 11.27
CA ALA A 66 0.29 -6.24 11.27
C ALA A 66 -0.71 -5.11 10.96
N VAL A 67 -0.45 -3.89 11.44
CA VAL A 67 -1.27 -2.72 11.12
C VAL A 67 -1.09 -2.30 9.67
N ASP A 68 0.11 -2.34 9.10
CA ASP A 68 0.37 -1.95 7.71
C ASP A 68 -0.33 -2.88 6.72
N ILE A 69 -0.32 -4.20 6.98
CA ILE A 69 -1.16 -5.15 6.24
C ILE A 69 -2.65 -4.78 6.39
N ALA A 70 -3.13 -4.55 7.61
CA ALA A 70 -4.53 -4.21 7.85
C ALA A 70 -4.94 -2.90 7.15
N VAL A 71 -4.08 -1.89 7.16
CA VAL A 71 -4.28 -0.60 6.50
C VAL A 71 -4.26 -0.76 4.98
N GLY A 72 -3.37 -1.59 4.45
CA GLY A 72 -3.40 -1.98 3.04
C GLY A 72 -4.71 -2.65 2.65
N LEU A 73 -5.24 -3.55 3.48
CA LEU A 73 -6.55 -4.16 3.25
C LEU A 73 -7.68 -3.13 3.31
N LEU A 74 -7.63 -2.14 4.21
CA LEU A 74 -8.61 -1.06 4.22
C LEU A 74 -8.59 -0.25 2.91
N GLY A 75 -7.41 -0.01 2.35
CA GLY A 75 -7.26 0.59 1.02
C GLY A 75 -7.88 -0.26 -0.09
N PHE A 76 -7.59 -1.56 -0.08
CA PHE A 76 -8.18 -2.53 -1.00
C PHE A 76 -9.71 -2.55 -0.93
N PHE A 77 -10.29 -2.61 0.27
CA PHE A 77 -11.75 -2.63 0.44
C PHE A 77 -12.39 -1.31 0.04
N SER A 78 -11.70 -0.18 0.24
CA SER A 78 -12.15 1.13 -0.25
C SER A 78 -12.23 1.17 -1.78
N ALA A 79 -11.20 0.66 -2.47
CA ALA A 79 -11.22 0.51 -3.93
C ALA A 79 -12.27 -0.50 -4.40
N THR A 80 -12.46 -1.60 -3.67
CA THR A 80 -13.49 -2.59 -3.99
C THR A 80 -14.87 -1.95 -3.96
N TRP A 81 -15.19 -1.20 -2.90
CA TRP A 81 -16.43 -0.45 -2.78
C TRP A 81 -16.67 0.48 -3.98
N LEU A 82 -15.61 1.14 -4.44
CA LEU A 82 -15.69 2.07 -5.56
C LEU A 82 -15.91 1.33 -6.88
N TYR A 83 -15.00 0.43 -7.26
CA TYR A 83 -14.95 -0.17 -8.61
C TYR A 83 -15.90 -1.35 -8.83
N PHE A 84 -16.15 -2.17 -7.80
CA PHE A 84 -17.04 -3.33 -7.96
C PHE A 84 -18.50 -3.02 -7.62
N PHE A 85 -18.77 -1.97 -6.82
CA PHE A 85 -20.12 -1.76 -6.27
C PHE A 85 -20.75 -0.39 -6.56
N ARG A 86 -19.98 0.64 -6.91
CA ARG A 86 -20.53 2.01 -7.00
C ARG A 86 -20.36 2.68 -8.35
N THR A 87 -19.19 2.60 -8.96
CA THR A 87 -18.85 3.39 -10.14
C THR A 87 -18.09 2.55 -11.16
N GLU A 88 -18.05 3.03 -12.39
CA GLU A 88 -17.07 2.59 -13.37
C GLU A 88 -15.67 3.05 -12.96
N PHE A 89 -14.65 2.45 -13.56
CA PHE A 89 -13.26 2.77 -13.29
C PHE A 89 -12.90 4.17 -13.80
N ASP A 90 -12.55 5.08 -12.89
CA ASP A 90 -12.02 6.40 -13.22
C ASP A 90 -10.49 6.36 -13.28
N ALA A 91 -9.96 6.40 -14.51
CA ALA A 91 -8.52 6.37 -14.75
C ALA A 91 -7.80 7.60 -14.17
N SER A 92 -8.43 8.78 -14.13
CA SER A 92 -7.80 10.00 -13.60
C SER A 92 -7.63 9.90 -12.09
N PHE A 93 -8.66 9.41 -11.40
CA PHE A 93 -8.59 9.17 -9.97
C PHE A 93 -7.57 8.09 -9.62
N TYR A 94 -7.59 6.96 -10.35
CA TYR A 94 -6.62 5.89 -10.17
C TYR A 94 -5.17 6.38 -10.39
N LEU A 95 -4.91 7.11 -11.48
CA LEU A 95 -3.57 7.65 -11.78
C LEU A 95 -3.13 8.70 -10.75
N THR A 96 -4.07 9.44 -10.15
CA THR A 96 -3.76 10.34 -9.04
C THR A 96 -3.28 9.57 -7.82
N ALA A 97 -3.94 8.45 -7.46
CA ALA A 97 -3.48 7.58 -6.38
C ALA A 97 -2.09 6.99 -6.69
N VAL A 98 -1.87 6.49 -7.92
CA VAL A 98 -0.56 5.99 -8.37
C VAL A 98 0.52 7.07 -8.26
N GLY A 99 0.24 8.29 -8.73
CA GLY A 99 1.17 9.40 -8.65
C GLY A 99 1.51 9.80 -7.22
N ALA A 100 0.51 9.85 -6.34
CA ALA A 100 0.70 10.12 -4.92
C ALA A 100 1.58 9.05 -4.24
N THR A 101 1.28 7.77 -4.46
CA THR A 101 2.10 6.65 -3.95
C THR A 101 3.52 6.73 -4.48
N PHE A 102 3.72 6.96 -5.77
CA PHE A 102 5.05 7.09 -6.36
C PHE A 102 5.87 8.20 -5.71
N ILE A 103 5.27 9.37 -5.49
CA ILE A 103 5.95 10.50 -4.83
C ILE A 103 6.34 10.14 -3.39
N LEU A 104 5.44 9.51 -2.62
CA LEU A 104 5.71 9.09 -1.25
C LEU A 104 6.79 8.01 -1.18
N SER A 105 6.71 6.99 -2.04
CA SER A 105 7.71 5.92 -2.11
C SER A 105 9.07 6.44 -2.56
N LEU A 106 9.12 7.38 -3.52
CA LEU A 106 10.35 8.03 -3.94
C LEU A 106 10.97 8.83 -2.79
N TRP A 107 10.15 9.55 -2.01
CA TRP A 107 10.63 10.24 -0.82
C TRP A 107 11.19 9.26 0.23
N GLY A 108 10.47 8.18 0.54
CA GLY A 108 10.92 7.12 1.45
C GLY A 108 12.26 6.53 1.03
N PHE A 109 12.35 6.14 -0.25
CA PHE A 109 13.57 5.63 -0.86
C PHE A 109 14.75 6.61 -0.74
N LEU A 110 14.57 7.87 -1.12
CA LEU A 110 15.63 8.88 -1.02
C LEU A 110 16.08 9.13 0.42
N ASP A 111 15.15 9.12 1.38
CA ASP A 111 15.49 9.29 2.80
C ASP A 111 16.23 8.08 3.36
N PHE A 112 15.79 6.86 2.99
CA PHE A 112 16.46 5.60 3.34
C PHE A 112 17.90 5.57 2.83
N PHE A 113 18.14 5.93 1.57
CA PHE A 113 19.50 5.99 1.01
C PHE A 113 20.39 7.03 1.71
N ARG A 114 19.80 8.12 2.20
CA ARG A 114 20.56 9.23 2.79
C ARG A 114 20.90 9.00 4.26
N LYS A 115 20.01 8.36 5.01
CA LYS A 115 20.11 8.26 6.47
C LYS A 115 20.16 6.83 7.00
N GLY A 116 19.91 5.84 6.15
CA GLY A 116 19.55 4.49 6.54
C GLY A 116 18.13 4.42 7.12
N TYR A 117 17.72 3.21 7.45
CA TYR A 117 16.57 2.97 8.32
C TYR A 117 16.96 3.24 9.78
N ARG A 118 16.10 3.91 10.57
CA ARG A 118 16.44 4.41 11.92
C ARG A 118 15.31 4.32 12.91
#